data_AF-X1HQC2-F1
#
_entry.id   AF-X1HQC2-F1
#
_cell.length_a   1.000
_cell.length_b   1.000
_cell.length_c   1.000
_cell.angle_alpha   90.00
_cell.angle_beta   90.00
_cell.angle_gamma   90.00
#
_symmetry.space_group_name_H-M   'P 1'
#
loop_
_entity.id
_entity.type
_entity.pdbx_description
1 polymer ?
#
loop_
_entity_poly.entity_id
_entity_poly.type
_entity_poly.pdbx_seq_one_letter_code
_entity_poly.pdbx_strand_id
1 'polypeptide(L)' 'MITVCCLKVGDKYSSEYVNKLYSMVERNLTVEHDFICITDNPEGVNCKTA' A
#
# COMPACT_ATOMS: atom_id res chain seq x y z
N MET A 1 -14.08 7.11 8.54
CA MET A 1 -12.92 6.21 8.41
C MET A 1 -12.78 5.88 6.93
N ILE A 2 -11.66 6.27 6.32
CA ILE A 2 -11.39 6.06 4.89
C ILE A 2 -10.41 4.89 4.76
N THR A 3 -10.60 4.04 3.75
CA THR A 3 -9.64 2.99 3.42
C THR A 3 -9.05 3.27 2.04
N VAL A 4 -7.72 3.37 1.99
CA VAL A 4 -6.97 3.45 0.75
C VAL A 4 -6.45 2.05 0.43
N CYS A 5 -6.97 1.47 -0.65
CA CYS A 5 -6.59 0.13 -1.08
C CYS A 5 -5.75 0.18 -2.35
N CYS A 6 -4.70 -0.62 -2.42
CA CYS A 6 -3.94 -0.87 -3.64
C CYS A 6 -3.81 -2.37 -3.92
N LEU A 7 -3.43 -2.71 -5.15
CA LEU A 7 -3.30 -4.10 -5.61
C LEU A 7 -1.88 -4.32 -6.15
N LYS A 8 -1.22 -5.36 -5.64
CA LYS A 8 0.05 -5.89 -6.17
C LYS A 8 -0.16 -7.38 -6.45
N VAL A 9 -0.08 -7.80 -7.71
CA VAL A 9 -0.23 -9.22 -8.08
C VAL A 9 0.93 -9.63 -8.96
N GLY A 10 1.55 -10.78 -8.64
CA GLY A 10 2.72 -11.27 -9.34
C GLY A 10 3.94 -10.36 -9.20
N ASP A 11 4.71 -10.23 -10.29
CA ASP A 11 6.01 -9.56 -10.34
C ASP A 11 6.04 -8.33 -11.26
N LYS A 12 4.91 -7.98 -11.88
CA LYS A 12 4.82 -6.84 -12.81
C LYS A 12 5.24 -5.51 -12.17
N TYR A 13 4.95 -5.34 -10.88
CA TYR A 13 5.32 -4.15 -10.11
C TYR A 13 6.06 -4.58 -8.85
N SER A 14 7.23 -3.97 -8.61
CA SER A 14 7.98 -4.18 -7.38
C SER A 14 7.25 -3.58 -6.17
N SER A 15 7.56 -4.10 -4.98
CA SER A 15 7.05 -3.55 -3.71
C SER A 15 7.45 -2.10 -3.47
N GLU A 16 8.49 -1.61 -4.14
CA GLU A 16 8.92 -0.20 -4.09
C GLU A 16 7.80 0.77 -4.51
N TYR A 17 6.98 0.40 -5.51
CA TYR A 17 5.86 1.24 -5.94
C TYR A 17 4.79 1.35 -4.87
N VAL A 18 4.47 0.22 -4.21
CA VAL A 18 3.51 0.19 -3.10
C VAL A 18 4.02 1.05 -1.94
N ASN A 19 5.31 0.94 -1.61
CA ASN A 19 5.91 1.68 -0.51
C ASN A 19 5.97 3.19 -0.78
N LYS A 20 6.22 3.59 -2.03
CA LYS A 20 6.15 5.00 -2.44
C LYS A 20 4.72 5.53 -2.29
N LEU A 21 3.72 4.77 -2.75
CA LEU A 21 2.31 5.16 -2.62
C LEU A 21 1.90 5.27 -1.15
N TYR A 22 2.22 4.27 -0.33
CA TYR A 22 1.99 4.28 1.12
C TYR A 22 2.60 5.53 1.76
N SER A 23 3.87 5.81 1.48
CA SER A 23 4.56 7.01 2.01
C SER A 23 3.93 8.33 1.57
N MET A 24 3.39 8.39 0.34
CA MET A 24 2.68 9.57 -0.15
C MET A 24 1.33 9.76 0.53
N VAL A 25 0.60 8.68 0.79
CA VAL A 25 -0.70 8.74 1.47
C VAL A 25 -0.51 9.18 2.92
N GLU A 26 0.40 8.53 3.65
CA GLU A 26 0.72 8.87 5.05
C GLU A 26 1.14 10.34 5.22
N ARG A 27 1.91 10.89 4.26
CA ARG A 27 2.40 12.27 4.34
C ARG A 27 1.33 13.32 4.05
N ASN A 28 0.38 13.03 3.16
CA ASN A 28 -0.49 14.08 2.60
C ASN A 28 -1.95 13.96 3.02
N LEU A 29 -2.40 12.78 3.44
CA LEU A 29 -3.79 12.58 3.84
C LEU A 29 -3.95 12.97 5.32
N THR A 30 -4.60 14.11 5.56
CA THR A 30 -4.74 14.70 6.91
C THR A 30 -5.89 14.11 7.73
N VAL A 31 -6.69 13.25 7.11
CA VAL A 31 -7.82 12.56 7.74
C VAL A 31 -7.41 11.16 8.16
N GLU A 32 -8.03 10.63 9.21
CA GLU A 32 -7.80 9.26 9.67
C GLU A 32 -8.11 8.24 8.57
N HIS A 33 -7.16 7.36 8.29
CA HIS A 33 -7.23 6.40 7.21
C HIS A 33 -6.50 5.09 7.52
N ASP A 34 -6.94 4.02 6.87
CA ASP A 34 -6.23 2.74 6.78
C ASP A 34 -5.65 2.57 5.37
N PHE A 35 -4.40 2.17 5.26
CA PHE A 35 -3.78 1.76 4.00
C PHE A 35 -3.64 0.25 3.92
N ILE A 36 -4.21 -0.37 2.88
CA ILE A 36 -4.19 -1.82 2.67
C ILE A 36 -3.67 -2.15 1.27
N CYS A 37 -2.71 -3.07 1.18
CA CYS A 37 -2.24 -3.65 -0.06
C CYS A 37 -2.77 -5.08 -0.20
N ILE A 38 -3.63 -5.31 -1.20
CA ILE A 38 -4.06 -6.66 -1.57
C ILE A 38 -2.95 -7.28 -2.41
N THR A 39 -2.38 -8.39 -1.94
CA THR A 39 -1.24 -9.01 -2.64
C THR A 39 -1.10 -10.50 -2.42
N ASP A 40 -0.74 -11.21 -3.49
CA ASP A 40 -0.35 -12.63 -3.44
C ASP A 40 1.09 -12.82 -2.93
N ASN A 41 1.91 -11.78 -3.01
CA ASN A 41 3.28 -11.77 -2.50
C ASN A 41 3.55 -10.50 -1.67
N PRO A 42 3.58 -10.58 -0.33
CA PRO A 42 3.80 -9.43 0.55
C PRO A 42 5.28 -9.02 0.70
N GLU A 43 6.22 -9.71 0.07
CA GLU A 43 7.65 -9.46 0.28
C GLU A 43 8.05 -8.01 -0.05
N GLY A 44 8.72 -7.37 0.91
CA GLY A 44 9.21 -5.99 0.81
C GLY A 44 8.13 -4.91 0.87
N VAL A 45 6.86 -5.24 1.15
CA VAL A 45 5.78 -4.26 1.34
C VAL A 45 5.76 -3.77 2.79
N ASN A 46 5.71 -2.45 2.99
CA ASN A 46 5.82 -1.79 4.30
C ASN A 46 4.47 -1.41 4.93
N CYS A 47 3.36 -1.90 4.38
CA CYS A 47 2.01 -1.57 4.84
C CYS A 47 1.21 -2.84 5.16
N LYS A 48 0.00 -2.66 5.71
CA LYS A 48 -0.89 -3.78 6.01
C LYS A 48 -1.26 -4.50 4.72
N THR A 49 -1.08 -5.81 4.70
CA THR A 49 -1.39 -6.67 3.56
C THR A 49 -2.64 -7.51 3.83
N ALA A 50 -3.39 -7.76 2.76
CA ALA A 50 -4.59 -8.60 2.74
C ALA A 50 -4.52 -9.61 1.59
#